data_AF-A0A949B5S1-F1
#
_entry.id   AF-A0A949B5S1-F1
#
_cell.length_a   1.000
_cell.length_b   1.000
_cell.length_c   1.000
_cell.angle_alpha   90.00
_cell.angle_beta   90.00
_cell.angle_gamma   90.00
#
_symmetry.space_group_name_H-M   'P 1'
#
loop_
_entity.id
_entity.type
_entity.pdbx_description
1 polymer ?
#
loop_
_entity_poly.entity_id
_entity_poly.type
_entity_poly.pdbx_seq_one_letter_code
_entity_poly.pdbx_strand_id
1 'polypeptide(L)'
;VIDLGIDVDYQKFVEAIKENNPQIVAFSGLLTTTLANIPNHIKAIKDAGYRDRVVLAVGGAPVTRDFADRYGIEIYSGDSAGAAKKFLKVVSKKY
;
A
#
# COMPACT_ATOMS: atom_id res chain seq x y z
N VAL A 1 7.92 -4.35 10.78
CA VAL A 1 7.62 -4.36 9.33
C VAL A 1 7.40 -5.81 8.94
N ILE A 2 6.34 -6.11 8.20
CA ILE A 2 6.06 -7.46 7.70
C ILE A 2 6.28 -7.42 6.19
N ASP A 3 7.30 -8.13 5.72
CA ASP A 3 7.59 -8.26 4.30
C ASP A 3 6.87 -9.48 3.75
N LEU A 4 5.99 -9.28 2.78
CA LEU A 4 5.23 -10.37 2.14
C LEU A 4 6.00 -11.03 0.99
N GLY A 5 7.13 -10.44 0.56
CA GLY A 5 7.97 -10.88 -0.53
C GLY A 5 7.62 -10.24 -1.89
N ILE A 6 8.05 -10.91 -2.95
CA ILE A 6 7.76 -10.53 -4.34
C ILE A 6 6.61 -11.38 -4.90
N ASP A 7 5.92 -10.86 -5.92
CA ASP A 7 4.82 -11.55 -6.61
C ASP A 7 3.73 -12.07 -5.66
N VAL A 8 3.35 -11.20 -4.72
CA VAL A 8 2.39 -11.50 -3.66
C VAL A 8 0.98 -11.35 -4.22
N ASP A 9 0.17 -12.40 -4.12
CA ASP A 9 -1.24 -12.36 -4.52
C ASP A 9 -2.11 -11.49 -3.59
N TYR A 10 -3.25 -11.01 -4.09
CA TYR A 10 -4.16 -10.15 -3.33
C TYR A 10 -4.77 -10.85 -2.11
N GLN A 11 -4.97 -12.17 -2.14
CA GLN A 11 -5.44 -12.92 -0.97
C GLN A 11 -4.45 -12.84 0.19
N LYS A 12 -3.15 -12.97 -0.09
CA LYS A 12 -2.10 -12.92 0.94
C LYS A 12 -2.02 -11.55 1.62
N PHE A 13 -2.33 -10.47 0.89
CA PHE A 13 -2.47 -9.15 1.51
C PHE A 13 -3.65 -9.08 2.49
N VAL A 14 -4.80 -9.62 2.11
CA VAL A 14 -6.00 -9.64 2.98
C VAL A 14 -5.75 -10.48 4.23
N GLU A 15 -5.13 -11.64 4.09
CA GLU A 15 -4.74 -12.51 5.21
C GLU A 15 -3.75 -11.80 6.14
N ALA A 16 -2.68 -11.21 5.60
CA ALA A 16 -1.71 -10.48 6.39
C ALA A 16 -2.33 -9.30 7.16
N ILE A 17 -3.29 -8.59 6.55
CA ILE A 17 -4.04 -7.51 7.21
C ILE A 17 -4.88 -8.06 8.35
N LYS A 18 -5.59 -9.18 8.14
CA LYS A 18 -6.43 -9.83 9.13
C LYS A 18 -5.63 -10.34 10.34
N GLU A 19 -4.47 -10.94 10.09
CA GLU A 19 -3.63 -11.53 11.14
C GLU A 19 -2.89 -10.48 11.96
N ASN A 20 -2.41 -9.42 11.32
CA ASN A 20 -1.46 -8.50 11.93
C ASN A 20 -2.05 -7.12 12.26
N ASN A 21 -3.28 -6.83 11.81
CA ASN A 21 -3.96 -5.54 11.97
C ASN A 21 -3.04 -4.33 11.72
N PRO A 22 -2.36 -4.27 10.55
CA PRO A 22 -1.39 -3.23 10.28
C PRO A 22 -2.06 -1.86 10.16
N GLN A 23 -1.32 -0.81 10.49
CA GLN A 23 -1.78 0.58 10.27
C GLN A 23 -1.60 1.01 8.81
N ILE A 24 -0.57 0.49 8.13
CA ILE A 24 -0.17 0.87 6.77
C ILE A 24 0.05 -0.40 5.94
N VAL A 25 -0.46 -0.40 4.71
CA VAL A 25 -0.17 -1.40 3.67
C VAL A 25 0.58 -0.71 2.55
N ALA A 26 1.79 -1.17 2.26
CA ALA A 26 2.65 -0.55 1.25
C ALA A 26 2.85 -1.48 0.05
N PHE A 27 2.71 -0.92 -1.15
CA PHE A 27 2.97 -1.59 -2.42
C PHE A 27 4.24 -1.03 -3.06
N SER A 28 5.07 -1.93 -3.60
CA SER A 28 6.21 -1.58 -4.44
C SER A 28 5.94 -2.04 -5.87
N GLY A 29 6.03 -1.13 -6.83
CA GLY A 29 5.81 -1.42 -8.25
C GLY A 29 6.94 -0.86 -9.11
N LEU A 30 7.78 -1.73 -9.66
CA LEU A 30 8.87 -1.35 -10.58
C LEU A 30 8.53 -1.63 -12.05
N LEU A 31 7.58 -2.53 -12.31
CA LEU A 31 7.15 -2.92 -13.65
C LEU A 31 5.73 -2.41 -13.92
N THR A 32 5.45 -2.08 -15.18
CA THR A 32 4.11 -1.63 -15.61
C THR A 32 3.03 -2.69 -15.37
N THR A 33 3.39 -3.97 -15.46
CA THR A 33 2.51 -5.10 -15.10
C THR A 33 2.17 -5.12 -13.61
N THR A 34 3.14 -4.85 -12.74
CA THR A 34 2.91 -4.72 -11.29
C THR A 34 2.00 -3.54 -10.99
N LEU A 35 2.20 -2.39 -11.66
CA LEU A 35 1.33 -1.23 -11.50
C LEU A 35 -0.11 -1.52 -11.92
N ALA A 36 -0.31 -2.29 -12.99
CA ALA A 36 -1.64 -2.71 -13.43
C ALA A 36 -2.33 -3.64 -12.42
N ASN A 37 -1.59 -4.32 -11.55
CA ASN A 37 -2.14 -5.25 -10.57
C ASN A 37 -2.49 -4.59 -9.23
N ILE A 38 -1.83 -3.50 -8.84
CA ILE A 38 -2.11 -2.77 -7.59
C ILE A 38 -3.62 -2.46 -7.39
N PRO A 39 -4.39 -2.02 -8.40
CA PRO A 39 -5.83 -1.80 -8.27
C PRO A 39 -6.61 -3.05 -7.83
N ASN A 40 -6.19 -4.25 -8.27
CA ASN A 40 -6.82 -5.50 -7.87
C ASN A 40 -6.58 -5.81 -6.38
N HIS A 41 -5.38 -5.51 -5.87
CA HIS A 41 -5.09 -5.60 -4.44
C HIS A 41 -5.97 -4.67 -3.62
N ILE A 42 -6.09 -3.41 -4.06
CA ILE A 42 -6.93 -2.40 -3.38
C ILE A 42 -8.39 -2.85 -3.37
N LYS A 43 -8.88 -3.38 -4.50
CA LYS A 43 -10.23 -3.94 -4.61
C LYS A 43 -10.43 -5.10 -3.64
N ALA A 44 -9.51 -6.07 -3.58
CA ALA A 44 -9.61 -7.20 -2.66
C ALA A 44 -9.63 -6.77 -1.18
N ILE A 45 -8.78 -5.81 -0.81
CA ILE A 45 -8.75 -5.23 0.55
C ILE A 45 -10.08 -4.53 0.87
N LYS A 46 -10.66 -3.84 -0.11
CA LYS A 46 -11.96 -3.18 0.02
C LYS A 46 -13.10 -4.19 0.15
N ASP A 47 -13.15 -5.21 -0.71
CA ASP A 47 -14.18 -6.25 -0.71
C ASP A 47 -14.15 -7.07 0.59
N ALA A 48 -12.96 -7.23 1.19
CA ALA A 48 -12.80 -7.85 2.50
C ALA A 48 -13.12 -6.92 3.69
N GLY A 49 -13.51 -5.66 3.44
CA GLY A 49 -13.93 -4.70 4.47
C GLY A 49 -12.79 -4.07 5.27
N TYR A 50 -11.55 -4.16 4.79
CA TYR A 50 -10.37 -3.64 5.50
C TYR A 50 -9.90 -2.26 5.02
N ARG A 51 -10.43 -1.75 3.90
CA ARG A 51 -9.97 -0.51 3.27
C ARG A 51 -9.96 0.70 4.21
N ASP A 52 -10.95 0.83 5.09
CA ASP A 52 -11.05 1.97 6.02
C ASP A 52 -10.18 1.79 7.28
N ARG A 53 -9.62 0.60 7.49
CA ARG A 53 -8.79 0.29 8.67
C ARG A 53 -7.31 0.58 8.44
N VAL A 54 -6.88 0.49 7.18
CA VAL A 54 -5.48 0.61 6.76
C VAL A 54 -5.28 1.87 5.91
N VAL A 55 -4.09 2.47 6.03
CA VAL A 55 -3.64 3.52 5.13
C VAL A 55 -2.81 2.88 4.01
N LEU A 56 -3.11 3.22 2.76
CA LEU A 56 -2.40 2.65 1.62
C LEU A 56 -1.19 3.51 1.27
N ALA A 57 -0.10 2.84 0.92
CA ALA A 57 1.12 3.46 0.44
C ALA A 57 1.60 2.81 -0.86
N VAL A 58 2.18 3.61 -1.75
CA VAL A 58 2.78 3.12 -3.00
C VAL A 58 4.13 3.79 -3.27
N GLY A 59 5.06 3.00 -3.79
CA GLY A 59 6.38 3.47 -4.21
C GLY A 59 6.97 2.62 -5.34
N GLY A 60 8.08 3.11 -5.90
CA GLY A 60 8.76 2.50 -7.05
C GLY A 60 9.11 3.54 -8.11
N ALA A 61 10.17 3.27 -8.88
CA ALA A 61 10.67 4.22 -9.89
C ALA A 61 9.63 4.71 -10.91
N PRO A 62 8.72 3.87 -11.45
CA PRO A 62 7.70 4.33 -12.41
C PRO A 62 6.42 4.87 -11.74
N VAL A 63 6.31 4.84 -10.41
CA VAL A 63 5.09 5.29 -9.71
C VAL A 63 5.06 6.81 -9.66
N THR A 64 3.89 7.38 -9.94
CA THR A 64 3.63 8.82 -9.86
C THR A 64 2.58 9.14 -8.80
N ARG A 65 2.51 10.42 -8.41
CA ARG A 65 1.43 10.92 -7.56
C ARG A 65 0.06 10.73 -8.23
N ASP A 66 -0.04 10.95 -9.54
CA ASP A 66 -1.29 10.75 -10.31
C ASP A 66 -1.83 9.32 -10.19
N PHE A 67 -0.94 8.33 -10.27
CA PHE A 67 -1.31 6.93 -10.08
C PHE A 67 -1.89 6.69 -8.68
N ALA A 68 -1.24 7.23 -7.65
CA ALA A 68 -1.73 7.12 -6.27
C ALA A 68 -3.12 7.75 -6.11
N ASP A 69 -3.32 8.96 -6.63
CA ASP A 69 -4.60 9.67 -6.55
C ASP A 69 -5.73 8.94 -7.27
N ARG A 70 -5.44 8.39 -8.46
CA ARG A 70 -6.42 7.64 -9.27
C ARG A 70 -7.02 6.44 -8.54
N TYR A 71 -6.24 5.76 -7.70
CA TYR A 71 -6.68 4.59 -6.95
C TYR A 71 -6.92 4.87 -5.46
N GLY A 72 -6.93 6.14 -5.07
CA GLY A 72 -7.18 6.56 -3.70
C GLY A 72 -6.13 6.07 -2.71
N ILE A 73 -4.85 6.09 -3.08
CA ILE A 73 -3.72 5.73 -2.22
C ILE A 73 -3.23 7.00 -1.52
N GLU A 74 -3.22 6.99 -0.19
CA GLU A 74 -2.94 8.18 0.62
C GLU A 74 -1.46 8.58 0.61
N ILE A 75 -0.56 7.59 0.56
CA ILE A 75 0.88 7.82 0.66
C ILE A 75 1.56 7.42 -0.65
N TYR A 76 2.21 8.39 -1.28
CA TYR A 76 3.15 8.15 -2.38
C TYR A 76 4.53 8.71 -1.99
N SER A 77 5.61 8.03 -2.34
CA SER A 77 6.97 8.57 -2.24
C SER A 77 7.85 8.05 -3.36
N GLY A 78 8.67 8.94 -3.94
CA GLY A 78 9.67 8.57 -4.95
C GLY A 78 10.93 7.93 -4.36
N ASP A 79 11.15 8.07 -3.04
CA ASP A 79 12.29 7.53 -2.32
C ASP A 79 11.89 6.99 -0.93
N SER A 80 12.77 6.17 -0.35
CA SER A 80 12.55 5.49 0.93
C SER A 80 12.54 6.44 2.13
N ALA A 81 13.39 7.48 2.13
CA ALA A 81 13.46 8.44 3.22
C ALA A 81 12.19 9.31 3.31
N GLY A 82 11.66 9.72 2.16
CA GLY A 82 10.38 10.40 2.04
C GLY A 82 9.21 9.52 2.50
N ALA A 83 9.24 8.23 2.19
CA ALA A 83 8.23 7.27 2.62
C ALA A 83 8.22 7.14 4.15
N ALA A 84 9.38 6.93 4.77
CA ALA A 84 9.53 6.82 6.22
C ALA A 84 8.97 8.05 6.96
N LYS A 85 9.28 9.26 6.49
CA LYS A 85 8.74 10.51 7.05
C LYS A 85 7.21 10.58 6.96
N LYS A 86 6.62 10.11 5.86
CA LYS A 86 5.16 10.10 5.68
C LYS A 86 4.49 9.03 6.54
N PHE A 87 5.10 7.85 6.67
CA PHE A 87 4.61 6.78 7.55
C PHE A 87 4.57 7.26 9.00
N LEU A 88 5.63 7.91 9.48
CA LEU A 88 5.67 8.47 10.83
C LEU A 88 4.52 9.46 11.06
N LYS A 89 4.28 10.39 10.12
CA LYS A 89 3.17 11.35 10.23
C LYS A 89 1.79 10.69 10.31
N VAL A 90 1.59 9.58 9.61
CA VAL A 90 0.32 8.84 9.63
C VAL A 90 0.13 8.09 10.94
N VAL A 91 1.17 7.40 11.41
CA VAL A 91 1.13 6.67 12.68
C VAL A 91 0.95 7.64 13.85
N SER A 92 1.65 8.77 13.87
CA SER A 92 1.58 9.77 14.94
C SER A 92 0.26 10.55 15.01
N LYS A 93 -0.55 10.60 13.94
CA LYS A 93 -1.86 11.27 13.94
C LYS A 93 -3.02 10.37 14.39
N LYS A 94 -2.79 9.05 14.46
CA LYS A 94 -3.80 8.05 14.83
C LYS A 94 -3.81 7.79 16.35
N TYR A 95 -2.92 8.47 17.10
CA TYR A 95 -2.85 8.58 18.55
C TYR A 95 -3.02 10.04 18.96
#